data_AF-W1I8E0-F1
#
_entry.id   AF-W1I8E0-F1
#
_cell.length_a   1.000
_cell.length_b   1.000
_cell.length_c   1.000
_cell.angle_alpha   90.00
_cell.angle_beta   90.00
_cell.angle_gamma   90.00
#
_symmetry.space_group_name_H-M   'P 1'
#
loop_
_entity.id
_entity.type
_entity.pdbx_description
1 polymer ?
#
loop_
_entity_poly.entity_id
_entity_poly.type
_entity_poly.pdbx_seq_one_letter_code
_entity_poly.pdbx_strand_id
1 'polypeptide(L)' 'VAKAWKKAMKDVLGVQSQSDIPELNLYQCGTYQMHSLEEAQQIAQDIVDADIGIMSNDELKLSKKKLKELEEEA' A
#
# COMPACT_ATOMS: atom_id res chain seq x y z
N VAL A 1 6.51 12.53 3.77
CA VAL A 1 6.38 11.12 3.34
C VAL A 1 5.45 10.97 2.14
N ALA A 2 4.21 11.46 2.18
CA ALA A 2 3.23 11.36 1.08
C ALA A 2 3.79 11.69 -0.32
N LYS A 3 4.53 12.81 -0.46
CA LYS A 3 5.18 13.18 -1.73
C LYS A 3 6.19 12.13 -2.23
N ALA A 4 6.96 11.52 -1.34
CA ALA A 4 7.92 10.48 -1.70
C ALA A 4 7.20 9.18 -2.09
N TRP A 5 6.13 8.82 -1.36
CA TRP A 5 5.28 7.67 -1.70
C TRP A 5 4.65 7.85 -3.09
N LYS A 6 4.08 9.02 -3.40
CA LYS A 6 3.53 9.30 -4.75
C LYS A 6 4.56 9.13 -5.87
N LYS A 7 5.83 9.48 -5.62
CA LYS A 7 6.91 9.27 -6.57
C LYS A 7 7.22 7.78 -6.76
N ALA A 8 7.32 7.03 -5.66
CA ALA A 8 7.53 5.59 -5.72
C ALA A 8 6.42 4.86 -6.49
N MET A 9 5.15 5.27 -6.37
CA MET A 9 4.07 4.69 -7.18
C MET A 9 4.28 4.93 -8.68
N LYS A 10 4.76 6.12 -9.07
CA LYS A 10 5.12 6.38 -10.47
C LYS A 10 6.32 5.55 -10.94
N ASP A 11 7.27 5.27 -10.05
CA ASP A 11 8.40 4.41 -10.37
C ASP A 11 7.92 2.95 -10.60
N VAL A 12 6.97 2.46 -9.80
CA VAL A 12 6.33 1.12 -10.00
C VAL A 12 5.63 1.02 -11.36
N LEU A 13 4.89 2.07 -11.77
CA LEU A 13 4.27 2.13 -13.10
C LEU A 13 5.30 2.08 -14.24
N GLY A 14 6.55 2.45 -13.98
CA GLY A 14 7.65 2.41 -14.95
C GLY A 14 8.30 1.04 -15.12
N VAL A 15 8.02 0.05 -14.27
CA VAL A 15 8.59 -1.29 -14.37
C VAL A 15 8.02 -2.02 -15.59
N GLN A 16 8.88 -2.53 -16.48
CA GLN A 16 8.44 -3.08 -17.77
C GLN A 16 8.11 -4.56 -17.70
N SER A 17 8.81 -5.33 -16.86
CA SER A 17 8.66 -6.78 -16.78
C SER A 17 8.90 -7.31 -15.36
N GLN A 18 8.38 -8.50 -15.06
CA GLN A 18 8.64 -9.15 -13.77
C GLN A 18 10.13 -9.45 -13.54
N SER A 19 10.92 -9.64 -14.61
CA SER A 19 12.37 -9.83 -14.50
C SER A 19 13.11 -8.57 -14.04
N ASP A 20 12.51 -7.39 -14.14
CA ASP A 20 13.08 -6.14 -13.63
C ASP A 20 12.82 -5.96 -12.12
N ILE A 21 12.00 -6.82 -11.51
CA ILE A 21 11.72 -6.77 -10.07
C ILE A 21 12.92 -7.32 -9.31
N PRO A 22 13.54 -6.53 -8.41
CA PRO A 22 14.67 -7.00 -7.62
C PRO A 22 14.29 -8.24 -6.81
N GLU A 23 15.21 -9.22 -6.77
CA GLU A 23 15.10 -10.42 -5.93
C GLU A 23 13.93 -11.37 -6.26
N LEU A 24 13.19 -11.14 -7.35
CA LEU A 24 12.12 -12.04 -7.83
C LEU A 24 12.74 -13.29 -8.49
N ASN A 25 13.30 -14.16 -7.65
CA ASN A 25 13.89 -15.43 -8.04
C ASN A 25 13.90 -16.43 -6.86
N LEU A 26 14.17 -17.70 -7.18
CA LEU A 26 14.18 -18.82 -6.23
C LEU A 26 15.14 -18.64 -5.04
N TYR A 27 16.23 -17.89 -5.23
CA TYR A 27 17.31 -17.81 -4.25
C TYR A 27 17.11 -16.68 -3.24
N GLN A 28 16.29 -15.68 -3.58
CA GLN A 28 16.17 -14.44 -2.80
C GLN A 28 14.73 -14.15 -2.34
N CYS A 29 13.71 -14.73 -2.98
CA CYS A 29 12.32 -14.60 -2.55
C CYS A 29 11.78 -15.94 -2.02
N GLY A 30 11.32 -15.94 -0.76
CA GLY A 30 10.80 -17.15 -0.10
C GLY A 30 9.58 -17.76 -0.78
N THR A 31 8.83 -16.99 -1.58
CA THR A 31 7.70 -17.49 -2.39
C THR A 31 7.64 -16.78 -3.75
N TYR A 32 8.71 -16.92 -4.53
CA TYR A 32 8.91 -16.21 -5.81
C TYR A 32 7.83 -16.45 -6.89
N GLN A 33 6.94 -17.43 -6.71
CA GLN A 33 5.82 -17.71 -7.62
C GLN A 33 4.59 -16.85 -7.35
N MET A 34 4.48 -16.20 -6.18
CA MET A 34 3.30 -15.43 -5.78
C MET A 34 3.46 -13.93 -6.12
N HIS A 35 3.78 -13.64 -7.38
CA HIS A 35 3.98 -12.28 -7.86
C HIS A 35 3.06 -11.95 -9.05
N SER A 36 2.58 -10.71 -9.08
CA SER A 36 1.84 -10.13 -10.20
C SER A 36 2.26 -8.67 -10.39
N LEU A 37 2.99 -8.38 -11.48
CA LEU A 37 3.37 -7.01 -11.83
C LEU A 37 2.15 -6.18 -12.21
N GLU A 38 1.19 -6.78 -12.91
CA GLU A 38 -0.04 -6.11 -13.34
C GLU A 38 -0.85 -5.62 -12.14
N GLU A 39 -1.06 -6.45 -11.12
CA GLU A 39 -1.75 -6.06 -9.89
C GLU A 39 -0.98 -4.96 -9.14
N ALA A 40 0.35 -5.06 -9.07
CA ALA A 40 1.17 -4.04 -8.43
C ALA A 40 1.07 -2.67 -9.15
N GLN A 41 1.05 -2.67 -10.48
CA GLN A 41 0.87 -1.47 -11.28
C GLN A 41 -0.55 -0.90 -11.15
N GLN A 42 -1.57 -1.75 -11.09
CA GLN A 42 -2.94 -1.31 -10.85
C GLN A 42 -3.06 -0.59 -9.50
N ILE A 43 -2.53 -1.18 -8.42
CA ILE A 43 -2.50 -0.54 -7.09
C ILE A 43 -1.75 0.79 -7.14
N ALA A 44 -0.61 0.84 -7.82
CA ALA A 44 0.16 2.09 -7.95
C ALA A 44 -0.62 3.18 -8.71
N GLN A 45 -1.35 2.80 -9.76
CA GLN A 45 -2.21 3.70 -10.53
C GLN A 45 -3.35 4.24 -9.66
N ASP A 46 -4.04 3.36 -8.94
CA ASP A 46 -5.15 3.72 -8.05
C ASP A 46 -4.70 4.76 -7.00
N ILE A 47 -3.51 4.59 -6.41
CA ILE A 47 -2.96 5.56 -5.44
C ILE A 47 -2.62 6.90 -6.10
N VAL A 48 -2.11 6.90 -7.33
CA VAL A 48 -1.80 8.14 -8.05
C VAL A 48 -3.08 8.92 -8.35
N ASP A 49 -4.15 8.21 -8.74
CA ASP A 49 -5.45 8.78 -9.12
C ASP A 49 -6.26 9.26 -7.91
N ALA A 50 -6.25 8.51 -6.81
CA ALA A 50 -6.96 8.86 -5.58
C ALA A 50 -6.28 9.98 -4.75
N ASP A 51 -5.00 10.25 -5.05
CA ASP A 51 -4.10 11.11 -4.25
C ASP A 51 -3.88 10.63 -2.80
N ILE A 52 -2.90 11.23 -2.11
CA ILE A 52 -2.49 10.80 -0.77
C ILE A 52 -2.83 11.87 0.27
N GLY A 53 -3.86 11.59 1.07
CA GLY A 53 -4.25 12.41 2.23
C GLY A 53 -3.31 12.27 3.43
N ILE A 54 -3.35 13.25 4.34
CA ILE A 54 -2.68 13.18 5.65
C ILE A 54 -3.77 13.00 6.70
N MET A 55 -3.77 11.86 7.37
CA MET A 55 -4.73 11.53 8.43
C MET A 55 -4.29 12.12 9.77
N SER A 56 -5.19 12.83 10.45
CA SER A 56 -4.96 13.35 11.79
C SER A 56 -5.45 12.36 12.85
N ASN A 57 -4.56 11.96 13.76
CA ASN A 57 -4.93 11.08 14.88
C ASN A 57 -5.97 11.73 15.79
N ASP A 58 -5.93 13.05 15.97
CA ASP A 58 -6.87 13.76 16.83
C ASP A 58 -8.27 13.80 16.22
N GLU A 59 -8.37 13.96 14.89
CA GLU A 59 -9.66 13.96 14.17
C GLU A 59 -10.25 12.55 14.08
N LEU A 60 -9.42 11.53 13.90
CA LEU A 60 -9.84 10.13 13.83
C LEU A 60 -10.04 9.47 15.20
N LYS A 61 -9.75 10.19 16.28
CA LYS A 61 -9.80 9.66 17.64
C LYS A 61 -11.22 9.21 17.98
N LEU A 62 -11.37 7.91 18.27
CA LEU A 62 -12.66 7.37 18.72
C LEU A 62 -13.08 8.00 20.05
N SER A 63 -14.37 8.33 20.15
CA SER A 63 -14.93 8.87 21.39
C SER A 63 -14.96 7.80 22.48
N LYS A 64 -14.87 8.22 23.76
CA LYS A 64 -15.00 7.31 24.90
C LYS A 64 -16.30 6.50 24.87
N LYS A 65 -17.38 7.12 24.39
CA LYS A 65 -18.67 6.45 24.21
C LYS A 65 -18.56 5.30 23.22
N LYS A 66 -17.97 5.57 22.03
CA LYS A 66 -17.82 4.54 20.99
C LYS A 66 -16.90 3.40 21.42
N LEU A 67 -15.84 3.71 22.17
CA LEU A 67 -14.97 2.68 22.75
C LEU A 67 -15.72 1.76 23.70
N LYS A 68 -16.54 2.32 24.60
CA LYS A 68 -17.35 1.54 25.55
C LYS A 68 -18.38 0.65 24.84
N GLU A 69 -19.02 1.15 23.79
CA GLU A 69 -19.95 0.37 22.96
C GLU A 69 -19.24 -0.86 22.34
N LEU A 70 -18.03 -0.70 21.80
CA LEU A 70 -17.27 -1.80 21.19
C LEU A 70 -16.73 -2.81 22.21
N GLU A 71 -16.40 -2.36 23.43
CA GLU A 71 -15.99 -3.25 24.52
C GLU A 71 -17.14 -4.12 25.04
N GLU A 72 -18.37 -3.62 24.98
CA GLU A 72 -19.58 -4.36 25.39
C GLU A 72 -20.07 -5.33 24.30
N GLU A 73 -19.67 -5.11 23.04
CA GLU A 73 -19.98 -5.97 21.88
C GLU A 73 -18.99 -7.14 21.68
N ALA A 74 -17.84 -7.13 22.37
CA ALA A 74 -16.76 -8.13 22.26
C ALA A 74 -16.86 -9.24 23.31
#